data_AF-A0A0J1D634-F1
#
_entry.id   AF-A0A0J1D634-F1
#
_cell.length_a   1.000
_cell.length_b   1.000
_cell.length_c   1.000
_cell.angle_alpha   90.00
_cell.angle_beta   90.00
_cell.angle_gamma   90.00
#
_symmetry.space_group_name_H-M   'P 1'
#
loop_
_entity.id
_entity.type
_entity.pdbx_description
1 polymer ?
#
loop_
_entity_poly.entity_id
_entity_poly.type
_entity_poly.pdbx_seq_one_letter_code
_entity_poly.pdbx_strand_id
1 'polypeptide(L)'
;MRGATYGGSRNRTPAPAKDDARGNVDPDSSKPCAATDDCFFSAPLLDNEATVGLVAIEKVLADLDGHMPLTLLVKPHPRELMWPWRNWISAMEQQSGGIRLRLVENMSAAEILGSVDAVIGLSASVLIEAAFAGIPVLALQFAEPQRHENSAIETYLKGRIARSPKELRSRISELFVRIGQSSRIVDTPVTISADRKAMKAIELTAAGR
;
A
#
# COMPACT_ATOMS: atom_id res chain seq x y z
N MET A 1 -29.97 -46.57 29.61
CA MET A 1 -29.28 -47.88 29.45
C MET A 1 -29.33 -48.30 27.99
N ARG A 2 -28.25 -48.93 27.50
CA ARG A 2 -27.79 -49.05 26.08
C ARG A 2 -27.04 -47.78 25.64
N GLY A 3 -25.79 -47.81 25.20
CA GLY A 3 -24.86 -48.90 24.89
C GLY A 3 -23.83 -48.34 23.89
N ALA A 4 -22.55 -48.45 24.23
CA ALA A 4 -21.40 -47.81 23.59
C ALA A 4 -21.15 -48.24 22.12
N THR A 5 -20.33 -47.47 21.39
CA THR A 5 -19.01 -47.96 20.93
C THR A 5 -18.12 -46.82 20.40
N TYR A 6 -16.93 -46.73 21.01
CA TYR A 6 -15.73 -46.05 20.55
C TYR A 6 -15.16 -46.79 19.32
N GLY A 7 -14.82 -46.06 18.25
CA GLY A 7 -14.08 -46.59 17.11
C GLY A 7 -12.87 -45.72 16.82
N GLY A 8 -11.72 -46.08 17.40
CA GLY A 8 -10.43 -45.51 17.04
C GLY A 8 -9.96 -46.02 15.68
N SER A 9 -9.46 -45.13 14.83
CA SER A 9 -8.70 -45.49 13.64
C SER A 9 -7.41 -44.68 13.57
N ARG A 10 -6.38 -45.36 13.08
CA ARG A 10 -4.97 -45.16 13.39
C ARG A 10 -4.31 -44.14 12.45
N ASN A 11 -3.30 -43.48 13.01
CA ASN A 11 -2.21 -42.80 12.32
C ASN A 11 -1.70 -43.56 11.10
N ARG A 12 -1.54 -42.86 9.97
CA ARG A 12 -0.50 -43.14 8.99
C ARG A 12 0.13 -41.83 8.54
N THR A 13 1.31 -41.56 9.10
CA THR A 13 2.24 -40.56 8.59
C THR A 13 2.96 -41.16 7.38
N PRO A 14 2.93 -40.53 6.19
CA PRO A 14 3.82 -40.93 5.10
C PRO A 14 5.23 -40.40 5.34
N ALA A 15 6.23 -41.24 5.05
CA ALA A 15 7.65 -40.90 5.09
C ALA A 15 8.04 -39.83 4.04
N PRO A 16 9.14 -39.08 4.26
CA PRO A 16 9.63 -38.10 3.29
C PRO A 16 10.28 -38.78 2.08
N ALA A 17 9.92 -38.34 0.87
CA ALA A 17 10.62 -38.68 -0.36
C ALA A 17 11.95 -37.94 -0.44
N LYS A 18 13.00 -38.66 -0.83
CA LYS A 18 14.35 -38.17 -1.09
C LYS A 18 14.45 -37.51 -2.47
N ASP A 19 15.43 -36.62 -2.54
CA ASP A 19 16.05 -35.98 -3.71
C ASP A 19 15.98 -36.75 -5.02
N ASP A 20 15.75 -36.04 -6.13
CA ASP A 20 16.76 -35.93 -7.19
C ASP A 20 16.40 -34.88 -8.26
N ALA A 21 17.46 -34.34 -8.86
CA ALA A 21 17.55 -33.79 -10.21
C ALA A 21 17.15 -32.32 -10.49
N ARG A 22 18.18 -31.46 -10.38
CA ARG A 22 18.70 -30.58 -11.46
C ARG A 22 17.71 -30.22 -12.58
N GLY A 23 17.18 -28.99 -12.53
CA GLY A 23 16.48 -28.35 -13.64
C GLY A 23 17.12 -27.02 -14.00
N ASN A 24 17.67 -26.95 -15.22
CA ASN A 24 17.92 -25.79 -16.08
C ASN A 24 17.85 -24.38 -15.47
N VAL A 25 19.00 -23.70 -15.44
CA VAL A 25 19.06 -22.23 -15.36
C VAL A 25 18.83 -21.70 -16.77
N ASP A 26 17.68 -21.08 -16.99
CA ASP A 26 17.31 -20.38 -18.22
C ASP A 26 18.05 -19.03 -18.24
N PRO A 27 18.99 -18.77 -19.18
CA PRO A 27 19.79 -17.55 -19.18
C PRO A 27 19.13 -16.47 -20.05
N ASP A 28 17.84 -16.15 -19.83
CA ASP A 28 17.25 -14.94 -20.40
C ASP A 28 15.96 -14.48 -19.67
N SER A 29 16.10 -14.10 -18.40
CA SER A 29 15.04 -13.44 -17.63
C SER A 29 15.18 -11.91 -17.62
N SER A 30 15.74 -11.33 -18.67
CA SER A 30 15.86 -9.88 -18.88
C SER A 30 14.73 -9.35 -19.77
N LYS A 31 13.48 -9.77 -19.51
CA LYS A 31 12.33 -9.00 -19.96
C LYS A 31 12.19 -7.80 -19.03
N PRO A 32 12.17 -6.55 -19.53
CA PRO A 32 11.79 -5.42 -18.69
C PRO A 32 10.38 -5.68 -18.17
N CYS A 33 10.26 -5.86 -16.84
CA CYS A 33 8.97 -5.87 -16.17
C CYS A 33 8.26 -4.58 -16.57
N ALA A 34 7.10 -4.71 -17.22
CA ALA A 34 6.22 -3.58 -17.46
C ALA A 34 6.06 -2.81 -16.15
N ALA A 35 6.32 -1.51 -16.16
CA ALA A 35 6.23 -0.65 -14.98
C ALA A 35 4.84 -0.85 -14.36
N THR A 36 4.79 -1.45 -13.17
CA THR A 36 3.56 -1.58 -12.41
C THR A 36 3.48 -0.37 -11.52
N ASP A 37 2.41 0.42 -11.67
CA ASP A 37 2.12 1.52 -10.75
C ASP A 37 1.74 0.90 -9.40
N ASP A 38 2.56 1.14 -8.38
CA ASP A 38 2.36 0.59 -7.04
C ASP A 38 1.71 1.67 -6.15
N CYS A 39 0.51 1.40 -5.64
CA CYS A 39 -0.23 2.29 -4.75
C CYS A 39 -0.24 1.77 -3.32
N PHE A 40 -0.11 2.66 -2.34
CA PHE A 40 -0.21 2.33 -0.92
C PHE A 40 -1.58 2.72 -0.37
N PHE A 41 -2.24 1.81 0.35
CA PHE A 41 -3.43 2.08 1.15
C PHE A 41 -3.11 2.05 2.65
N SER A 42 -3.31 3.18 3.33
CA SER A 42 -3.18 3.29 4.78
C SER A 42 -4.56 3.38 5.45
N ALA A 43 -4.83 2.47 6.37
CA ALA A 43 -5.99 2.55 7.27
C ALA A 43 -5.61 3.29 8.59
N PRO A 44 -6.48 4.14 9.14
CA PRO A 44 -6.34 4.74 10.46
C PRO A 44 -6.85 3.74 11.51
N LEU A 45 -6.53 3.98 12.78
CA LEU A 45 -7.15 3.24 13.87
C LEU A 45 -8.52 3.84 14.22
N LEU A 46 -9.59 3.06 14.11
CA LEU A 46 -10.84 3.30 14.82
C LEU A 46 -11.18 2.02 15.60
N ASP A 47 -11.00 2.08 16.92
CA ASP A 47 -11.60 1.15 17.89
C ASP A 47 -11.23 -0.35 17.79
N ASN A 48 -10.01 -0.66 17.33
CA ASN A 48 -9.45 -2.03 17.23
C ASN A 48 -10.16 -2.96 16.24
N GLU A 49 -11.23 -2.50 15.58
CA GLU A 49 -11.98 -3.25 14.58
C GLU A 49 -11.59 -2.80 13.17
N ALA A 50 -11.23 -3.75 12.30
CA ALA A 50 -10.83 -3.49 10.91
C ALA A 50 -11.95 -2.89 10.03
N THR A 51 -13.17 -2.77 10.55
CA THR A 51 -14.41 -2.54 9.80
C THR A 51 -14.39 -1.26 8.97
N VAL A 52 -13.88 -0.15 9.52
CA VAL A 52 -13.86 1.14 8.79
C VAL A 52 -12.84 1.13 7.66
N GLY A 53 -11.64 0.59 7.91
CA GLY A 53 -10.60 0.44 6.90
C GLY A 53 -11.04 -0.45 5.74
N LEU A 54 -11.69 -1.58 6.04
CA LEU A 54 -12.22 -2.53 5.05
C LEU A 54 -13.31 -1.90 4.17
N VAL A 55 -14.28 -1.20 4.76
CA VAL A 55 -15.34 -0.52 3.98
C VAL A 55 -14.76 0.58 3.08
N ALA A 56 -13.73 1.28 3.54
CA ALA A 56 -13.08 2.31 2.76
C ALA A 56 -12.33 1.75 1.56
N ILE A 57 -11.53 0.70 1.77
CA ILE A 57 -10.74 0.10 0.69
C ILE A 57 -11.64 -0.56 -0.37
N GLU A 58 -12.76 -1.17 0.01
CA GLU A 58 -13.71 -1.74 -0.96
C GLU A 58 -14.27 -0.67 -1.91
N LYS A 59 -14.62 0.50 -1.37
CA LYS A 59 -15.09 1.63 -2.18
C LYS A 59 -13.99 2.15 -3.11
N VAL A 60 -12.75 2.19 -2.63
CA VAL A 60 -11.60 2.56 -3.47
C VAL A 60 -11.41 1.54 -4.60
N LEU A 61 -11.43 0.25 -4.31
CA LEU A 61 -11.25 -0.79 -5.33
C LEU A 61 -12.31 -0.71 -6.43
N ALA A 62 -13.56 -0.43 -6.09
CA ALA A 62 -14.64 -0.29 -7.06
C ALA A 62 -14.42 0.86 -8.07
N ASP A 63 -13.71 1.92 -7.68
CA ASP A 63 -13.38 3.04 -8.55
C ASP A 63 -11.96 2.94 -9.17
N LEU A 64 -11.11 2.00 -8.72
CA LEU A 64 -9.78 1.74 -9.28
C LEU A 64 -9.78 0.82 -10.51
N ASP A 65 -10.86 0.08 -10.76
CA ASP A 65 -10.95 -0.93 -11.84
C ASP A 65 -10.64 -0.37 -13.25
N GLY A 66 -10.80 0.94 -13.46
CA GLY A 66 -10.46 1.62 -14.72
C GLY A 66 -8.96 1.91 -14.93
N HIS A 67 -8.09 1.60 -13.96
CA HIS A 67 -6.69 2.06 -13.92
C HIS A 67 -5.67 0.91 -13.84
N MET A 68 -5.94 -0.17 -14.58
CA MET A 68 -5.20 -1.44 -14.52
C MET A 68 -4.05 -1.53 -15.54
N PRO A 69 -2.93 -2.23 -15.23
CA PRO A 69 -2.66 -3.04 -14.03
C PRO A 69 -2.12 -2.25 -12.83
N LEU A 70 -2.47 -2.65 -11.61
CA LEU A 70 -2.06 -1.98 -10.37
C LEU A 70 -1.74 -2.95 -9.23
N THR A 71 -0.76 -2.62 -8.41
CA THR A 71 -0.52 -3.29 -7.12
C THR A 71 -0.97 -2.38 -5.98
N LEU A 72 -1.84 -2.87 -5.09
CA LEU A 72 -2.26 -2.15 -3.89
C LEU A 72 -1.63 -2.77 -2.65
N LEU A 73 -0.69 -2.05 -2.04
CA LEU A 73 -0.11 -2.41 -0.75
C LEU A 73 -1.06 -1.97 0.36
N VAL A 74 -1.49 -2.88 1.21
CA VAL A 74 -2.40 -2.61 2.32
C VAL A 74 -1.64 -2.74 3.62
N LYS A 75 -1.55 -1.65 4.40
CA LYS A 75 -0.99 -1.69 5.76
C LYS A 75 -2.07 -1.33 6.79
N PRO A 76 -2.57 -2.34 7.52
CA PRO A 76 -3.38 -2.13 8.72
C PRO A 76 -2.64 -1.33 9.78
N HIS A 77 -3.39 -0.66 10.66
CA HIS A 77 -2.76 -0.02 11.81
C HIS A 77 -2.17 -1.10 12.75
N PRO A 78 -1.00 -0.88 13.40
CA PRO A 78 -0.36 -1.89 14.27
C PRO A 78 -1.21 -2.42 15.44
N ARG A 79 -2.33 -1.75 15.76
CA ARG A 79 -3.28 -2.14 16.81
C ARG A 79 -4.52 -2.86 16.28
N GLU A 80 -4.71 -2.91 14.96
CA GLU A 80 -5.81 -3.67 14.36
C GLU A 80 -5.48 -5.16 14.39
N LEU A 81 -6.53 -5.99 14.44
CA LEU A 81 -6.38 -7.42 14.26
C LEU A 81 -6.02 -7.71 12.79
N MET A 82 -5.02 -8.57 12.57
CA MET A 82 -4.56 -8.91 11.22
C MET A 82 -5.44 -9.93 10.49
N TRP A 83 -6.12 -10.81 11.24
CA TRP A 83 -6.91 -11.89 10.66
C TRP A 83 -8.05 -11.43 9.72
N PRO A 84 -8.79 -10.32 9.98
CA PRO A 84 -9.83 -9.84 9.06
C PRO A 84 -9.23 -9.39 7.74
N TRP A 85 -8.10 -8.68 7.78
CA TRP A 85 -7.40 -8.20 6.58
C TRP A 85 -6.89 -9.34 5.72
N ARG A 86 -6.34 -10.39 6.34
CA ARG A 86 -5.91 -11.60 5.61
C ARG A 86 -7.09 -12.28 4.92
N ASN A 87 -8.18 -12.50 5.65
CA ASN A 87 -9.38 -13.12 5.08
C ASN A 87 -9.98 -12.29 3.94
N TRP A 88 -10.03 -10.98 4.11
CA TRP A 88 -10.54 -10.06 3.10
C TRP A 88 -9.67 -10.07 1.84
N ILE A 89 -8.34 -9.97 1.97
CA ILE A 89 -7.44 -10.04 0.80
C ILE A 89 -7.60 -11.37 0.06
N SER A 90 -7.63 -12.50 0.77
CA SER A 90 -7.83 -13.81 0.13
C SER A 90 -9.17 -13.93 -0.59
N ALA A 91 -10.24 -13.31 -0.08
CA ALA A 91 -11.53 -13.26 -0.75
C ALA A 91 -11.50 -12.36 -2.00
N MET A 92 -10.78 -11.24 -1.93
CA MET A 92 -10.68 -10.27 -3.02
C MET A 92 -9.74 -10.71 -4.15
N GLU A 93 -8.68 -11.47 -3.88
CA GLU A 93 -7.78 -12.00 -4.93
C GLU A 93 -8.52 -12.83 -5.99
N GLN A 94 -9.65 -13.45 -5.61
CA GLN A 94 -10.50 -14.20 -6.53
C GLN A 94 -11.43 -13.32 -7.37
N GLN A 95 -11.61 -12.06 -6.98
CA GLN A 95 -12.61 -11.14 -7.53
C GLN A 95 -12.00 -9.92 -8.24
N SER A 96 -10.78 -9.53 -7.86
CA SER A 96 -10.11 -8.35 -8.41
C SER A 96 -9.72 -8.59 -9.87
N GLY A 97 -10.29 -7.80 -10.79
CA GLY A 97 -10.08 -7.82 -12.24
C GLY A 97 -8.68 -7.41 -12.72
N GLY A 98 -7.64 -7.78 -11.97
CA GLY A 98 -6.23 -7.52 -12.24
C GLY A 98 -5.49 -6.80 -11.10
N ILE A 99 -6.20 -6.31 -10.07
CA ILE A 99 -5.58 -5.56 -8.96
C ILE A 99 -4.87 -6.58 -8.08
N ARG A 100 -3.55 -6.44 -7.93
CA ARG A 100 -2.78 -7.29 -7.02
C ARG A 100 -2.80 -6.67 -5.63
N LEU A 101 -3.51 -7.30 -4.70
CA LEU A 101 -3.53 -6.87 -3.30
C LEU A 101 -2.36 -7.50 -2.56
N ARG A 102 -1.66 -6.73 -1.72
CA ARG A 102 -0.58 -7.26 -0.86
C ARG A 102 -0.70 -6.71 0.54
N LEU A 103 -0.82 -7.60 1.53
CA LEU A 103 -0.78 -7.23 2.93
C LEU A 103 0.66 -6.95 3.39
N VAL A 104 0.88 -5.81 4.04
CA VAL A 104 2.20 -5.40 4.53
C VAL A 104 2.25 -5.39 6.05
N GLU A 105 2.82 -6.44 6.63
CA GLU A 105 2.87 -6.63 8.09
C GLU A 105 4.14 -6.03 8.70
N ASN A 106 5.29 -6.29 8.07
CA ASN A 106 6.62 -6.08 8.68
C ASN A 106 7.43 -4.92 8.10
N MET A 107 6.83 -4.05 7.26
CA MET A 107 7.50 -2.85 6.77
C MET A 107 7.03 -1.63 7.56
N SER A 108 7.95 -0.71 7.85
CA SER A 108 7.63 0.62 8.37
C SER A 108 6.89 1.46 7.33
N ALA A 109 6.17 2.49 7.78
CA ALA A 109 5.52 3.43 6.85
C ALA A 109 6.56 4.11 5.93
N ALA A 110 7.73 4.49 6.46
CA ALA A 110 8.80 5.11 5.68
C ALA A 110 9.32 4.20 4.55
N GLU A 111 9.52 2.91 4.81
CA GLU A 111 9.94 1.95 3.78
C GLU A 111 8.89 1.81 2.68
N ILE A 112 7.61 1.79 3.04
CA ILE A 112 6.52 1.71 2.08
C ILE A 112 6.43 2.99 1.24
N LEU A 113 6.51 4.16 1.87
CA LEU A 113 6.52 5.44 1.15
C LEU A 113 7.66 5.52 0.14
N GLY A 114 8.82 4.92 0.44
CA GLY A 114 9.94 4.84 -0.50
C GLY A 114 9.71 3.92 -1.70
N SER A 115 8.67 3.08 -1.69
CA SER A 115 8.42 2.06 -2.73
C SER A 115 7.13 2.26 -3.53
N VAL A 116 6.37 3.34 -3.30
CA VAL A 116 5.06 3.54 -3.93
C VAL A 116 4.97 4.82 -4.73
N ASP A 117 4.10 4.82 -5.73
CA ASP A 117 3.81 5.95 -6.62
C ASP A 117 2.74 6.88 -6.08
N ALA A 118 1.88 6.36 -5.20
CA ALA A 118 0.84 7.14 -4.56
C ALA A 118 0.43 6.55 -3.22
N VAL A 119 -0.20 7.39 -2.38
CA VAL A 119 -0.79 6.99 -1.10
C VAL A 119 -2.26 7.37 -1.04
N ILE A 120 -3.09 6.37 -0.78
CA ILE A 120 -4.51 6.52 -0.48
C ILE A 120 -4.69 6.15 0.99
N GLY A 121 -5.51 6.87 1.73
CA GLY A 121 -5.79 6.46 3.11
C GLY A 121 -6.87 7.29 3.77
N LEU A 122 -7.33 6.82 4.93
CA LEU A 122 -8.15 7.66 5.81
C LEU A 122 -7.24 8.61 6.60
N SER A 123 -7.82 9.58 7.33
CA SER A 123 -7.18 10.79 7.87
C SER A 123 -5.96 10.58 8.81
N ALA A 124 -4.86 10.04 8.29
CA ALA A 124 -3.66 9.63 9.02
C ALA A 124 -2.46 10.53 8.72
N SER A 125 -1.51 10.63 9.68
CA SER A 125 -0.30 11.43 9.54
C SER A 125 0.57 11.03 8.34
N VAL A 126 0.54 9.74 7.97
CA VAL A 126 1.30 9.20 6.82
C VAL A 126 0.93 9.87 5.50
N LEU A 127 -0.30 10.38 5.35
CA LEU A 127 -0.71 11.13 4.15
C LEU A 127 -0.01 12.49 4.06
N ILE A 128 0.26 13.12 5.20
CA ILE A 128 1.01 14.37 5.26
C ILE A 128 2.49 14.10 4.97
N GLU A 129 3.05 13.04 5.56
CA GLU A 129 4.43 12.62 5.32
C GLU A 129 4.67 12.32 3.83
N ALA A 130 3.76 11.55 3.21
CA ALA A 130 3.80 11.26 1.78
C ALA A 130 3.72 12.53 0.92
N ALA A 131 2.80 13.45 1.26
CA ALA A 131 2.66 14.70 0.53
C ALA A 131 3.92 15.57 0.63
N PHE A 132 4.60 15.61 1.79
CA PHE A 132 5.87 16.32 1.94
C PHE A 132 7.02 15.63 1.21
N ALA A 133 6.97 14.31 1.05
CA ALA A 133 7.91 13.55 0.23
C ALA A 133 7.64 13.69 -1.29
N GLY A 134 6.67 14.51 -1.70
CA GLY A 134 6.31 14.70 -3.11
C GLY A 134 5.50 13.55 -3.70
N ILE A 135 5.09 12.56 -2.88
CA ILE A 135 4.30 11.43 -3.33
C ILE A 135 2.84 11.89 -3.49
N PRO A 136 2.19 11.66 -4.65
CA PRO A 136 0.77 11.89 -4.82
C PRO A 136 -0.07 11.23 -3.71
N VAL A 137 -1.00 12.00 -3.13
CA VAL A 137 -1.87 11.49 -2.06
C VAL A 137 -3.34 11.71 -2.33
N LEU A 138 -4.16 10.82 -1.78
CA LEU A 138 -5.61 10.91 -1.71
C LEU A 138 -6.10 10.57 -0.29
N ALA A 139 -6.66 11.56 0.39
CA ALA A 139 -7.28 11.40 1.70
C ALA A 139 -8.78 11.07 1.56
N LEU A 140 -9.25 10.11 2.34
CA LEU A 140 -10.63 9.64 2.33
C LEU A 140 -11.32 10.06 3.64
N GLN A 141 -12.36 10.88 3.55
CA GLN A 141 -13.11 11.37 4.72
C GLN A 141 -14.58 10.91 4.75
N PHE A 142 -15.09 10.30 3.67
CA PHE A 142 -16.46 9.79 3.64
C PHE A 142 -16.66 8.48 4.42
N ALA A 143 -15.57 7.82 4.82
CA ALA A 143 -15.60 6.52 5.50
C ALA A 143 -15.62 6.65 7.02
N GLU A 144 -15.33 7.82 7.58
CA GLU A 144 -15.29 8.03 9.03
C GLU A 144 -16.68 8.45 9.55
N PRO A 145 -17.34 7.66 10.42
CA PRO A 145 -18.68 7.95 10.92
C PRO A 145 -18.70 9.16 11.87
N GLN A 146 -17.59 9.41 12.58
CA GLN A 146 -17.37 10.63 13.35
C GLN A 146 -16.33 11.45 12.60
N ARG A 147 -16.76 12.55 11.98
CA ARG A 147 -15.87 13.48 11.26
C ARG A 147 -14.93 14.17 12.24
N HIS A 148 -13.87 13.50 12.64
CA HIS A 148 -12.73 14.19 13.23
C HIS A 148 -11.98 14.87 12.10
N GLU A 149 -12.36 16.11 11.80
CA GLU A 149 -11.66 16.95 10.85
C GLU A 149 -10.23 17.16 11.36
N ASN A 150 -9.28 16.42 10.79
CA ASN A 150 -7.87 16.65 11.01
C ASN A 150 -7.49 17.96 10.28
N SER A 151 -7.37 19.05 11.04
CA SER A 151 -7.09 20.38 10.50
C SER A 151 -5.82 20.43 9.65
N ALA A 152 -4.83 19.58 9.93
CA ALA A 152 -3.62 19.48 9.11
C ALA A 152 -3.92 18.84 7.74
N ILE A 153 -4.72 17.78 7.68
CA ILE A 153 -5.19 17.20 6.41
C ILE A 153 -5.98 18.24 5.61
N GLU A 154 -6.91 18.93 6.26
CA GLU A 154 -7.71 19.99 5.63
C GLU A 154 -6.84 21.11 5.04
N THR A 155 -5.81 21.51 5.78
CA THR A 155 -4.91 22.60 5.39
C THR A 155 -3.98 22.19 4.26
N TYR A 156 -3.25 21.08 4.43
CA TYR A 156 -2.16 20.69 3.53
C TYR A 156 -2.61 19.84 2.34
N LEU A 157 -3.70 19.10 2.48
CA LEU A 157 -4.22 18.20 1.45
C LEU A 157 -5.49 18.74 0.78
N LYS A 158 -5.74 20.05 0.87
CA LYS A 158 -6.88 20.69 0.20
C LYS A 158 -6.90 20.33 -1.29
N GLY A 159 -8.06 19.87 -1.77
CA GLY A 159 -8.22 19.39 -3.14
C GLY A 159 -7.65 17.99 -3.40
N ARG A 160 -7.19 17.28 -2.37
CA ARG A 160 -6.78 15.88 -2.41
C ARG A 160 -7.63 15.01 -1.47
N ILE A 161 -8.77 15.54 -1.06
CA ILE A 161 -9.70 14.90 -0.12
C ILE A 161 -10.94 14.47 -0.90
N ALA A 162 -11.37 13.23 -0.70
CA ALA A 162 -12.67 12.72 -1.13
C ALA A 162 -13.61 12.66 0.07
N ARG A 163 -14.69 13.45 0.03
CA ARG A 163 -15.73 13.51 1.08
C ARG A 163 -17.03 12.80 0.71
N SER A 164 -17.10 12.27 -0.50
CA SER A 164 -18.22 11.45 -0.95
C SER A 164 -17.76 10.43 -2.00
N PRO A 165 -18.54 9.37 -2.25
CA PRO A 165 -18.27 8.45 -3.36
C PRO A 165 -18.22 9.15 -4.72
N LYS A 166 -19.03 10.20 -4.93
CA LYS A 166 -19.00 10.99 -6.17
C LYS A 166 -17.66 11.72 -6.34
N GLU A 167 -17.12 12.27 -5.24
CA GLU A 167 -15.81 12.92 -5.26
C GLU A 167 -14.67 11.91 -5.43
N LEU A 168 -14.79 10.71 -4.83
CA LEU A 168 -13.76 9.67 -4.87
C LEU A 168 -13.28 9.40 -6.30
N ARG A 169 -14.20 9.14 -7.22
CA ARG A 169 -13.87 8.87 -8.63
C ARG A 169 -13.08 10.01 -9.28
N SER A 170 -13.54 11.26 -9.13
CA SER A 170 -12.84 12.43 -9.67
C SER A 170 -11.44 12.56 -9.07
N ARG A 171 -11.30 12.32 -7.76
CA ARG A 171 -10.01 12.40 -7.07
C ARG A 171 -9.05 11.28 -7.42
N ILE A 172 -9.56 10.08 -7.71
CA ILE A 172 -8.76 8.98 -8.25
C ILE A 172 -8.20 9.35 -9.61
N SER A 173 -9.01 9.86 -10.54
CA SER A 173 -8.51 10.29 -11.84
C SER A 173 -7.44 11.38 -11.72
N GLU A 174 -7.64 12.38 -10.85
CA GLU A 174 -6.63 13.40 -10.54
C GLU A 174 -5.35 12.82 -9.93
N LEU A 175 -5.46 11.79 -9.09
CA LEU A 175 -4.32 11.09 -8.49
C LEU A 175 -3.45 10.46 -9.58
N PHE A 176 -4.05 9.75 -10.54
CA PHE A 176 -3.32 9.11 -11.65
C PHE A 176 -2.67 10.10 -12.60
N VAL A 177 -3.32 11.25 -12.86
CA VAL A 177 -2.68 12.34 -13.60
C VAL A 177 -1.41 12.80 -12.88
N ARG A 178 -1.45 12.91 -11.55
CA ARG A 178 -0.27 13.29 -10.76
C ARG A 178 0.80 12.21 -10.72
N ILE A 179 0.43 10.93 -10.66
CA ILE A 179 1.39 9.82 -10.78
C ILE A 179 2.17 9.96 -12.09
N GLY A 180 1.48 10.14 -13.23
CA GLY A 180 2.13 10.31 -14.52
C GLY A 180 2.95 11.61 -14.68
N GLN A 181 2.65 12.64 -13.90
CA GLN A 181 3.39 13.92 -13.89
C GLN A 181 4.55 13.92 -12.88
N SER A 182 4.56 12.99 -11.92
CA SER A 182 5.57 12.96 -10.88
C SER A 182 6.86 12.42 -11.45
N SER A 183 7.73 13.31 -11.92
CA SER A 183 9.15 12.98 -12.07
C SER A 183 9.68 12.71 -10.67
N ARG A 184 9.85 11.43 -10.30
CA ARG A 184 10.39 11.01 -8.99
C ARG A 184 11.75 11.70 -8.75
N ILE A 185 11.72 12.85 -8.08
CA ILE A 185 12.86 13.34 -7.30
C ILE A 185 12.46 13.00 -5.87
N VAL A 186 12.81 11.80 -5.43
CA VAL A 186 12.53 11.37 -4.05
C VAL A 186 13.56 12.07 -3.17
N ASP A 187 13.18 13.27 -2.71
CA ASP A 187 14.04 14.08 -1.86
C ASP A 187 13.83 13.79 -0.35
N THR A 188 14.33 12.65 0.13
CA THR A 188 14.41 12.31 1.55
C THR A 188 15.35 13.25 2.35
N PRO A 189 15.38 13.21 3.70
CA PRO A 189 16.41 13.91 4.48
C PRO A 189 17.86 13.58 4.06
N VAL A 190 18.05 12.41 3.43
CA VAL A 190 19.32 11.91 2.87
C VAL A 190 19.65 12.57 1.54
N THR A 191 18.68 12.83 0.70
CA THR A 191 18.92 13.46 -0.61
C THR A 191 18.97 14.98 -0.49
N ILE A 192 18.28 15.60 0.48
CA ILE A 192 18.54 16.98 0.90
C ILE A 192 19.95 17.11 1.52
N SER A 193 20.41 16.11 2.30
CA SER A 193 21.81 16.08 2.76
C SER A 193 22.81 15.84 1.61
N ALA A 194 22.44 15.09 0.57
CA ALA A 194 23.27 14.81 -0.59
C ALA A 194 23.38 16.04 -1.50
N ASP A 195 22.28 16.75 -1.73
CA ASP A 195 22.23 18.00 -2.48
C ASP A 195 23.07 19.07 -1.79
N ARG A 196 22.95 19.17 -0.46
CA ARG A 196 23.74 20.12 0.33
C ARG A 196 25.25 19.79 0.34
N LYS A 197 25.65 18.51 0.21
CA LYS A 197 27.07 18.10 0.09
C LYS A 197 27.60 18.27 -1.34
N ALA A 198 26.78 17.98 -2.34
CA ALA A 198 27.09 18.13 -3.75
C ALA A 198 27.33 19.61 -4.11
N MET A 199 26.43 20.50 -3.69
CA MET A 199 26.59 21.95 -3.90
C MET A 199 27.86 22.50 -3.24
N LYS A 200 28.18 22.01 -2.04
CA LYS A 200 29.39 22.42 -1.32
C LYS A 200 30.69 21.92 -2.00
N ALA A 201 30.69 20.76 -2.63
CA ALA A 201 31.83 20.25 -3.40
C ALA A 201 32.06 21.07 -4.67
N ILE A 202 30.97 21.48 -5.34
CA ILE A 202 31.03 22.34 -6.54
C ILE A 202 31.68 23.68 -6.21
N GLU A 203 31.27 24.33 -5.11
CA GLU A 203 31.84 25.60 -4.63
C GLU A 203 33.34 25.51 -4.36
N LEU A 204 33.80 24.41 -3.75
CA LEU A 204 35.23 24.22 -3.44
C LEU A 204 36.09 24.04 -4.69
N THR A 205 35.61 23.33 -5.72
CA THR A 205 36.30 23.23 -7.02
C THR A 205 36.30 24.55 -7.80
N ALA A 206 35.27 25.37 -7.65
CA ALA A 206 35.19 26.68 -8.32
C ALA A 206 36.16 27.71 -7.70
N ALA A 207 36.45 27.60 -6.40
CA ALA A 207 37.36 28.50 -5.68
C ALA A 207 38.86 28.16 -5.81
N GLY A 208 39.20 26.99 -6.35
CA GLY A 208 40.59 26.52 -6.50
C GLY A 208 41.24 26.77 -7.86
N ARG A 209 40.58 27.53 -8.74
CA ARG A 209 41.12 28.04 -10.01
C ARG A 209 41.29 29.55 -9.93
#